data_AF-A0A1X9NEE8-F1
#
_entry.id   AF-A0A1X9NEE8-F1
#
_cell.length_a   1.000
_cell.length_b   1.000
_cell.length_c   1.000
_cell.angle_alpha   90.00
_cell.angle_beta   90.00
_cell.angle_gamma   90.00
#
_symmetry.space_group_name_H-M   'P 1'
#
loop_
_entity.id
_entity.type
_entity.pdbx_description
1 polymer ?
#
loop_
_entity_poly.entity_id
_entity_poly.type
_entity_poly.pdbx_seq_one_letter_code
_entity_poly.pdbx_strand_id
1 'polypeptide(L)'
;MALLANAGFIGLHILQTKVAYDGLAQDVHILTSMGSVVIMLIMILLIENQRRGVVFGAKMPFMKEVARALRKYHGYYFSWALIYTFWYHPIEVTSGHLLGTFYTILILLQGSLFFTRTHTNKWWTLAMELLVVVHGTMVAWMVYQGDNPQGGTPAQFFFGFITIFIITQMHGLGLSKLARWGFALLYIGGIVFYYSGRWAEIAEVPRIAVVEYLGLIIIGLIGWLILRIAALFKSLRGNNSATS
;
A
#
# COMPACT_ATOMS: atom_id res chain seq x y z
N MET A 1 21.35 13.92 4.48
CA MET A 1 20.31 14.92 4.78
C MET A 1 18.93 14.29 5.03
N ALA A 2 18.35 13.51 4.11
CA ALA A 2 17.01 12.91 4.31
C ALA A 2 16.88 12.04 5.58
N LEU A 3 17.87 11.18 5.88
CA LEU A 3 17.89 10.37 7.09
C LEU A 3 17.85 11.20 8.38
N LEU A 4 18.66 12.27 8.44
CA LEU A 4 18.71 13.16 9.59
C LEU A 4 17.41 13.95 9.74
N ALA A 5 16.84 14.42 8.62
CA ALA A 5 15.55 15.13 8.63
C ALA A 5 14.43 14.23 9.15
N ASN A 6 14.33 12.98 8.65
CA ASN A 6 13.31 12.04 9.12
C ASN A 6 13.56 11.60 10.57
N ALA A 7 14.81 11.42 11.01
CA ALA A 7 15.12 11.13 12.41
C ALA A 7 14.70 12.30 13.33
N GLY A 8 14.98 13.54 12.94
CA GLY A 8 14.52 14.73 13.66
C GLY A 8 13.00 14.85 13.68
N PHE A 9 12.33 14.55 12.56
CA PHE A 9 10.88 14.54 12.44
C PHE A 9 10.23 13.48 13.33
N ILE A 10 10.82 12.29 13.44
CA ILE A 10 10.39 11.24 14.38
C ILE A 10 10.53 11.73 15.83
N GLY A 11 11.69 12.32 16.18
CA GLY A 11 11.91 12.88 17.52
C GLY A 11 10.93 14.00 17.86
N LEU A 12 10.61 14.87 16.90
CA LEU A 12 9.63 15.93 17.06
C LEU A 12 8.24 15.38 17.34
N HIS A 13 7.81 14.34 16.62
CA HIS A 13 6.50 13.75 16.86
C HIS A 13 6.43 13.04 18.22
N ILE A 14 7.49 12.33 18.64
CA ILE A 14 7.57 11.77 20.01
C ILE A 14 7.45 12.87 21.07
N LEU A 15 8.14 14.00 20.88
CA LEU A 15 8.05 15.13 21.81
C LEU A 15 6.64 15.74 21.80
N GLN A 16 6.04 15.91 20.62
CA GLN A 16 4.69 16.43 20.48
C GLN A 16 3.65 15.52 21.15
N THR A 17 3.71 14.20 20.94
CA THR A 17 2.82 13.25 21.62
C THR A 17 2.99 13.31 23.14
N LYS A 18 4.22 13.49 23.65
CA LYS A 18 4.44 13.59 25.11
C LYS A 18 3.93 14.89 25.73
N VAL A 19 3.93 15.99 24.97
CA VAL A 19 3.56 17.32 25.49
C VAL A 19 2.08 17.62 25.28
N ALA A 20 1.56 17.29 24.10
CA ALA A 20 0.19 17.63 23.68
C ALA A 20 -0.71 16.41 23.52
N TYR A 21 -0.17 15.19 23.37
CA TYR A 21 -0.89 13.92 23.15
C TYR A 21 -1.75 13.85 21.87
N ASP A 22 -2.24 14.98 21.38
CA ASP A 22 -3.22 15.05 20.30
C ASP A 22 -2.62 14.65 18.94
N GLY A 23 -3.36 13.80 18.21
CA GLY A 23 -3.13 13.51 16.79
C GLY A 23 -4.35 13.92 15.97
N LEU A 24 -4.20 13.99 14.64
CA LEU A 24 -5.31 14.39 13.75
C LEU A 24 -6.50 13.41 13.80
N ALA A 25 -6.33 12.23 14.42
CA ALA A 25 -7.40 11.27 14.63
C ALA A 25 -8.59 11.81 15.44
N GLN A 26 -8.39 12.84 16.27
CA GLN A 26 -9.49 13.47 17.01
C GLN A 26 -10.36 14.36 16.10
N ASP A 27 -9.75 14.99 15.10
CA ASP A 27 -10.40 16.04 14.29
C ASP A 27 -10.76 15.57 12.87
N VAL A 28 -10.20 14.45 12.41
CA VAL A 28 -10.35 13.98 11.02
C VAL A 28 -10.70 12.50 10.99
N HIS A 29 -11.63 12.14 10.11
CA HIS A 29 -12.17 10.79 9.99
C HIS A 29 -11.12 9.77 9.50
N ILE A 30 -11.06 8.57 10.11
CA ILE A 30 -10.06 7.51 9.82
C ILE A 30 -9.94 7.14 8.33
N LEU A 31 -11.06 7.23 7.59
CA LEU A 31 -11.11 6.94 6.16
C LEU A 31 -10.13 7.78 5.32
N THR A 32 -9.79 9.00 5.74
CA THR A 32 -8.85 9.84 4.99
C THR A 32 -7.42 9.31 5.16
N SER A 33 -7.00 8.96 6.38
CA SER A 33 -5.67 8.40 6.64
C SER A 33 -5.55 7.01 6.03
N MET A 34 -6.52 6.13 6.30
CA MET A 34 -6.58 4.79 5.70
C MET A 34 -6.60 4.87 4.16
N GLY A 35 -7.44 5.74 3.59
CA GLY A 35 -7.54 5.95 2.15
C GLY A 35 -6.22 6.40 1.51
N SER A 36 -5.45 7.24 2.20
CA SER A 36 -4.13 7.69 1.71
C SER A 36 -3.14 6.54 1.53
N VAL A 37 -3.13 5.59 2.48
CA VAL A 37 -2.26 4.40 2.43
C VAL A 37 -2.80 3.39 1.42
N VAL A 38 -4.12 3.18 1.33
CA VAL A 38 -4.73 2.28 0.33
C VAL A 38 -4.38 2.74 -1.08
N ILE A 39 -4.47 4.05 -1.37
CA ILE A 39 -4.07 4.59 -2.68
C ILE A 39 -2.56 4.39 -2.90
N MET A 40 -1.73 4.54 -1.87
CA MET A 40 -0.29 4.24 -1.97
C MET A 40 -0.03 2.78 -2.37
N LEU A 41 -0.72 1.80 -1.75
CA LEU A 41 -0.61 0.38 -2.10
C LEU A 41 -1.05 0.13 -3.55
N ILE A 42 -2.14 0.73 -3.99
CA ILE A 42 -2.62 0.65 -5.38
C ILE A 42 -1.58 1.22 -6.36
N MET A 43 -0.99 2.39 -6.03
CA MET A 43 0.08 2.97 -6.84
C MET A 43 1.29 2.04 -6.93
N ILE A 44 1.66 1.35 -5.85
CA ILE A 44 2.74 0.35 -5.85
C ILE A 44 2.41 -0.79 -6.82
N LEU A 45 1.18 -1.33 -6.80
CA LEU A 45 0.76 -2.35 -7.78
C LEU A 45 0.91 -1.87 -9.23
N LEU A 46 0.50 -0.63 -9.53
CA LEU A 46 0.63 -0.05 -10.87
C LEU A 46 2.10 0.15 -11.29
N ILE A 47 2.95 0.67 -10.40
CA ILE A 47 4.38 0.90 -10.66
C ILE A 47 5.10 -0.43 -10.92
N GLU A 48 4.74 -1.48 -10.16
CA GLU A 48 5.40 -2.79 -10.19
C GLU A 48 4.84 -3.74 -11.26
N ASN A 49 3.71 -3.42 -11.91
CA ASN A 49 3.07 -4.21 -12.97
C ASN A 49 4.08 -4.69 -14.03
N GLN A 50 5.05 -3.87 -14.43
CA GLN A 50 6.03 -4.26 -15.46
C GLN A 50 7.04 -5.31 -14.99
N ARG A 51 7.29 -5.41 -13.67
CA ARG A 51 8.17 -6.42 -13.07
C ARG A 51 7.41 -7.70 -12.73
N ARG A 52 6.25 -7.59 -12.06
CA ARG A 52 5.56 -8.73 -11.45
C ARG A 52 4.21 -9.10 -12.05
N GLY A 53 3.72 -8.30 -13.01
CA GLY A 53 2.34 -8.41 -13.49
C GLY A 53 1.33 -7.91 -12.45
N VAL A 54 0.04 -7.99 -12.81
CA VAL A 54 -1.08 -7.68 -11.91
C VAL A 54 -1.76 -8.95 -11.41
N VAL A 55 -1.89 -9.97 -12.27
CA VAL A 55 -2.58 -11.23 -11.96
C VAL A 55 -1.76 -12.39 -12.48
N PHE A 56 -1.27 -13.23 -11.58
CA PHE A 56 -0.46 -14.42 -11.86
C PHE A 56 0.74 -14.19 -12.78
N GLY A 57 1.33 -12.97 -12.76
CA GLY A 57 2.43 -12.58 -13.64
C GLY A 57 2.01 -11.95 -14.97
N ALA A 58 0.72 -11.94 -15.31
CA ALA A 58 0.20 -11.28 -16.49
C ALA A 58 0.32 -9.77 -16.34
N LYS A 59 0.94 -9.11 -17.33
CA LYS A 59 1.15 -7.66 -17.34
C LYS A 59 -0.01 -6.96 -18.04
N MET A 60 -0.36 -5.77 -17.59
CA MET A 60 -1.29 -4.87 -18.31
C MET A 60 -0.48 -3.86 -19.14
N PRO A 61 -0.33 -4.02 -20.48
CA PRO A 61 0.59 -3.20 -21.26
C PRO A 61 0.12 -1.76 -21.44
N PHE A 62 -1.19 -1.52 -21.48
CA PHE A 62 -1.75 -0.18 -21.64
C PHE A 62 -1.49 0.74 -20.43
N MET A 63 -1.13 0.15 -19.28
CA MET A 63 -0.74 0.87 -18.07
C MET A 63 0.75 1.24 -18.03
N LYS A 64 1.55 0.92 -19.06
CA LYS A 64 3.01 1.20 -19.08
C LYS A 64 3.32 2.68 -18.88
N GLU A 65 2.61 3.55 -19.59
CA GLU A 65 2.82 5.00 -19.52
C GLU A 65 2.36 5.58 -18.18
N VAL A 66 1.24 5.09 -17.65
CA VAL A 66 0.75 5.43 -16.30
C VAL A 66 1.77 5.03 -15.24
N ALA A 67 2.25 3.78 -15.29
CA ALA A 67 3.28 3.29 -14.36
C ALA A 67 4.59 4.09 -14.45
N ARG A 68 4.97 4.56 -15.65
CA ARG A 68 6.13 5.45 -15.83
C ARG A 68 5.90 6.81 -15.17
N ALA A 69 4.74 7.41 -15.38
CA ALA A 69 4.37 8.67 -14.73
C ALA A 69 4.33 8.52 -13.20
N LEU A 70 3.66 7.50 -12.68
CA LEU A 70 3.62 7.22 -11.25
C LEU A 70 5.03 7.00 -10.70
N ARG A 71 5.91 6.23 -11.35
CA ARG A 71 7.29 6.06 -10.89
C ARG A 71 8.05 7.39 -10.81
N LYS A 72 7.78 8.34 -11.71
CA LYS A 72 8.41 9.67 -11.69
C LYS A 72 7.90 10.54 -10.54
N TYR A 73 6.63 10.44 -10.19
CA TYR A 73 5.97 11.37 -9.25
C TYR A 73 5.54 10.76 -7.91
N HIS A 74 5.70 9.44 -7.71
CA HIS A 74 5.20 8.74 -6.51
C HIS A 74 5.73 9.36 -5.21
N GLY A 75 6.98 9.83 -5.21
CA GLY A 75 7.60 10.45 -4.04
C GLY A 75 6.78 11.59 -3.44
N TYR A 76 6.07 12.39 -4.26
CA TYR A 76 5.20 13.47 -3.77
C TYR A 76 3.99 12.93 -3.00
N TYR A 77 3.25 12.01 -3.62
CA TYR A 77 2.07 11.42 -2.98
C TYR A 77 2.45 10.57 -1.76
N PHE A 78 3.50 9.76 -1.88
CA PHE A 78 3.94 8.86 -0.82
C PHE A 78 4.43 9.67 0.39
N SER A 79 5.19 10.75 0.16
CA SER A 79 5.61 11.63 1.26
C SER A 79 4.41 12.27 1.95
N TRP A 80 3.43 12.78 1.19
CA TRP A 80 2.20 13.34 1.78
C TRP A 80 1.42 12.29 2.58
N ALA A 81 1.14 11.12 2.01
CA ALA A 81 0.37 10.06 2.66
C ALA A 81 1.05 9.56 3.94
N LEU A 82 2.37 9.41 3.92
CA LEU A 82 3.16 9.00 5.08
C LEU A 82 3.21 10.07 6.16
N ILE A 83 3.46 11.34 5.79
CA ILE A 83 3.43 12.45 6.75
C ILE A 83 2.04 12.56 7.37
N TYR A 84 1.00 12.48 6.55
CA TYR A 84 -0.37 12.59 7.02
C TYR A 84 -0.72 11.47 8.00
N THR A 85 -0.46 10.22 7.64
CA THR A 85 -0.73 9.06 8.51
C THR A 85 0.16 9.08 9.75
N PHE A 86 1.40 9.54 9.63
CA PHE A 86 2.31 9.68 10.75
C PHE A 86 1.74 10.63 11.81
N TRP A 87 1.24 11.82 11.44
CA TRP A 87 0.62 12.76 12.39
C TRP A 87 -0.85 12.46 12.70
N TYR A 88 -1.48 11.55 11.96
CA TYR A 88 -2.85 11.14 12.22
C TYR A 88 -2.94 10.42 13.57
N HIS A 89 -2.04 9.48 13.82
CA HIS A 89 -2.02 8.69 15.04
C HIS A 89 -1.03 9.25 16.07
N PRO A 90 -1.45 9.43 17.34
CA PRO A 90 -0.48 9.65 18.41
C PRO A 90 0.41 8.40 18.59
N ILE A 91 1.63 8.61 19.08
CA ILE A 91 2.56 7.51 19.37
C ILE A 91 2.20 6.87 20.72
N GLU A 92 1.25 5.93 20.68
CA GLU A 92 0.84 5.13 21.84
C GLU A 92 1.68 3.88 22.05
N VAL A 93 1.71 3.40 23.30
CA VAL A 93 2.45 2.18 23.70
C VAL A 93 1.64 0.88 23.57
N THR A 94 0.45 0.93 22.97
CA THR A 94 -0.28 -0.30 22.61
C THR A 94 0.41 -1.01 21.45
N SER A 95 0.39 -2.34 21.39
CA SER A 95 1.12 -3.09 20.36
C SER A 95 0.71 -2.76 18.91
N GLY A 96 -0.53 -2.36 18.65
CA GLY A 96 -0.99 -1.95 17.32
C GLY A 96 -0.38 -0.60 16.90
N HIS A 97 -0.36 0.37 17.82
CA HIS A 97 0.26 1.67 17.58
C HIS A 97 1.79 1.57 17.49
N LEU A 98 2.44 0.77 18.34
CA LEU A 98 3.88 0.55 18.26
C LEU A 98 4.28 -0.10 16.94
N LEU A 99 3.53 -1.10 16.49
CA LEU A 99 3.81 -1.80 15.24
C LEU A 99 3.50 -0.91 14.02
N GLY A 100 2.43 -0.11 14.06
CA GLY A 100 2.14 0.90 13.05
C GLY A 100 3.19 2.01 12.98
N THR A 101 3.65 2.49 14.14
CA THR A 101 4.73 3.48 14.24
C THR A 101 6.02 2.90 13.67
N PHE A 102 6.38 1.67 14.06
CA PHE A 102 7.55 0.97 13.52
C PHE A 102 7.46 0.82 12.00
N TYR A 103 6.31 0.39 11.49
CA TYR A 103 6.10 0.24 10.06
C TYR A 103 6.22 1.58 9.33
N THR A 104 5.63 2.64 9.86
CA THR A 104 5.76 4.00 9.30
C THR A 104 7.21 4.48 9.28
N ILE A 105 7.98 4.21 10.35
CA ILE A 105 9.42 4.51 10.38
C ILE A 105 10.17 3.74 9.28
N LEU A 106 9.85 2.48 9.04
CA LEU A 106 10.45 1.71 7.94
C LEU A 106 10.12 2.30 6.57
N ILE A 107 8.90 2.79 6.35
CA ILE A 107 8.56 3.44 5.08
C ILE A 107 9.21 4.83 4.96
N LEU A 108 9.34 5.59 6.05
CA LEU A 108 10.14 6.82 6.08
C LEU A 108 11.62 6.54 5.77
N LEU A 109 12.16 5.43 6.28
CA LEU A 109 13.49 4.95 5.92
C LEU A 109 13.57 4.61 4.43
N GLN A 110 12.61 3.86 3.88
CA GLN A 110 12.54 3.60 2.44
C GLN A 110 12.50 4.88 1.61
N GLY A 111 11.73 5.87 2.06
CA GLY A 111 11.70 7.21 1.49
C GLY A 111 13.09 7.81 1.49
N SER A 112 13.78 7.82 2.63
CA SER A 112 15.14 8.37 2.80
C SER A 112 16.20 7.69 1.94
N LEU A 113 15.97 6.42 1.59
CA LEU A 113 16.85 5.61 0.76
C LEU A 113 16.62 5.82 -0.74
N PHE A 114 15.83 6.81 -1.15
CA PHE A 114 15.61 7.14 -2.56
C PHE A 114 16.95 7.23 -3.34
N PHE A 115 16.96 6.78 -4.59
CA PHE A 115 18.15 6.65 -5.45
C PHE A 115 19.24 5.67 -4.98
N THR A 116 18.99 4.86 -3.94
CA THR A 116 19.89 3.76 -3.56
C THR A 116 19.44 2.41 -4.14
N ARG A 117 20.35 1.43 -4.14
CA ARG A 117 20.03 0.03 -4.49
C ARG A 117 19.02 -0.59 -3.53
N THR A 118 19.01 -0.17 -2.26
CA THR A 118 18.07 -0.67 -1.26
C THR A 118 16.64 -0.28 -1.60
N HIS A 119 16.42 0.95 -2.07
CA HIS A 119 15.08 1.43 -2.43
C HIS A 119 14.41 0.65 -3.55
N THR A 120 15.20 0.02 -4.43
CA THR A 120 14.70 -0.82 -5.54
C THR A 120 14.93 -2.31 -5.29
N ASN A 121 15.43 -2.70 -4.11
CA ASN A 121 15.67 -4.10 -3.78
C ASN A 121 14.34 -4.83 -3.57
N LYS A 122 14.07 -5.83 -4.42
CA LYS A 122 12.80 -6.57 -4.42
C LYS A 122 12.47 -7.27 -3.10
N TRP A 123 13.47 -7.68 -2.32
CA TRP A 123 13.25 -8.37 -1.03
C TRP A 123 12.96 -7.36 0.07
N TRP A 124 13.64 -6.22 0.06
CA TRP A 124 13.35 -5.11 0.96
C TRP A 124 11.94 -4.53 0.72
N THR A 125 11.58 -4.28 -0.54
CA THR A 125 10.24 -3.79 -0.86
C THR A 125 9.18 -4.84 -0.55
N LEU A 126 9.43 -6.12 -0.83
CA LEU A 126 8.53 -7.20 -0.42
C LEU A 126 8.35 -7.27 1.10
N ALA A 127 9.43 -7.14 1.87
CA ALA A 127 9.33 -7.16 3.33
C ALA A 127 8.43 -6.04 3.83
N MET A 128 8.58 -4.81 3.30
CA MET A 128 7.68 -3.72 3.64
C MET A 128 6.25 -3.96 3.16
N GLU A 129 6.06 -4.50 1.95
CA GLU A 129 4.74 -4.82 1.43
C GLU A 129 4.04 -5.92 2.26
N LEU A 130 4.78 -6.88 2.83
CA LEU A 130 4.22 -7.94 3.67
C LEU A 130 4.02 -7.53 5.13
N LEU A 131 4.76 -6.54 5.63
CA LEU A 131 4.53 -6.00 6.97
C LEU A 131 3.13 -5.39 7.13
N VAL A 132 2.48 -4.98 6.04
CA VAL A 132 1.07 -4.54 6.07
C VAL A 132 0.13 -5.67 6.52
N VAL A 133 0.44 -6.93 6.20
CA VAL A 133 -0.32 -8.10 6.65
C VAL A 133 -0.29 -8.16 8.18
N VAL A 134 0.91 -8.05 8.75
CA VAL A 134 1.13 -8.11 10.20
C VAL A 134 0.47 -6.91 10.87
N HIS A 135 0.67 -5.71 10.33
CA HIS A 135 0.14 -4.48 10.89
C HIS A 135 -1.38 -4.39 10.84
N GLY A 136 -1.98 -4.56 9.66
CA GLY A 136 -3.43 -4.49 9.48
C GLY A 136 -4.15 -5.55 10.31
N THR A 137 -3.60 -6.77 10.37
CA THR A 137 -4.17 -7.85 11.20
C THR A 137 -4.10 -7.52 12.69
N MET A 138 -2.96 -6.99 13.18
CA MET A 138 -2.80 -6.65 14.59
C MET A 138 -3.72 -5.50 15.02
N VAL A 139 -3.80 -4.43 14.22
CA VAL A 139 -4.71 -3.31 14.53
C VAL A 139 -6.17 -3.78 14.52
N ALA A 140 -6.57 -4.56 13.51
CA ALA A 140 -7.91 -5.12 13.46
C ALA A 140 -8.19 -6.03 14.64
N TRP A 141 -7.21 -6.83 15.09
CA TRP A 141 -7.36 -7.69 16.27
C TRP A 141 -7.62 -6.87 17.54
N MET A 142 -6.90 -5.78 17.74
CA MET A 142 -7.11 -4.89 18.88
C MET A 142 -8.47 -4.22 18.87
N VAL A 143 -8.87 -3.69 17.71
CA VAL A 143 -10.16 -3.02 17.56
C VAL A 143 -11.30 -4.02 17.71
N TYR A 144 -11.14 -5.23 17.18
CA TYR A 144 -12.13 -6.30 17.29
C TYR A 144 -12.33 -6.81 18.72
N GLN A 145 -11.32 -6.68 19.58
CA GLN A 145 -11.44 -6.99 21.02
C GLN A 145 -12.11 -5.86 21.83
N GLY A 146 -12.26 -4.66 21.27
CA GLY A 146 -12.90 -3.54 21.94
C GLY A 146 -14.42 -3.49 21.75
N ASP A 147 -15.08 -2.59 22.48
CA ASP A 147 -16.55 -2.45 22.52
C ASP A 147 -17.16 -1.85 21.24
N ASN A 148 -16.34 -1.46 20.25
CA ASN A 148 -16.81 -0.90 18.98
C ASN A 148 -15.96 -1.39 17.81
N PRO A 149 -16.31 -2.54 17.19
CA PRO A 149 -15.61 -3.04 16.02
C PRO A 149 -15.89 -2.14 14.81
N GLN A 150 -15.21 -1.00 14.75
CA GLN A 150 -15.19 -0.14 13.57
C GLN A 150 -14.08 -0.64 12.65
N GLY A 151 -14.45 -1.24 11.51
CA GLY A 151 -13.50 -1.67 10.48
C GLY A 151 -13.69 -3.12 10.02
N GLY A 152 -12.64 -3.67 9.40
CA GLY A 152 -12.62 -5.07 8.97
C GLY A 152 -12.20 -6.03 10.09
N THR A 153 -12.49 -7.32 9.93
CA THR A 153 -12.03 -8.37 10.86
C THR A 153 -10.52 -8.62 10.71
N PRO A 154 -9.85 -9.22 11.71
CA PRO A 154 -8.44 -9.61 11.60
C PRO A 154 -8.20 -10.56 10.43
N ALA A 155 -9.13 -11.49 10.19
CA ALA A 155 -9.05 -12.44 9.09
C ALA A 155 -9.25 -11.79 7.72
N GLN A 156 -10.10 -10.77 7.61
CA GLN A 156 -10.20 -9.94 6.40
C GLN A 156 -8.86 -9.31 6.04
N PHE A 157 -8.13 -8.75 7.01
CA PHE A 157 -6.82 -8.16 6.77
C PHE A 157 -5.74 -9.20 6.46
N PHE A 158 -5.68 -10.27 7.24
CA PHE A 158 -4.70 -11.33 7.06
C PHE A 158 -4.86 -12.01 5.69
N PHE A 159 -6.01 -12.64 5.44
CA PHE A 159 -6.24 -13.37 4.20
C PHE A 159 -6.36 -12.44 3.00
N GLY A 160 -6.91 -11.23 3.19
CA GLY A 160 -7.03 -10.23 2.13
C GLY A 160 -5.67 -9.77 1.58
N PHE A 161 -4.73 -9.36 2.44
CA PHE A 161 -3.39 -8.98 1.97
C PHE A 161 -2.57 -10.17 1.47
N ILE A 162 -2.72 -11.37 2.07
CA ILE A 162 -2.08 -12.58 1.51
C ILE A 162 -2.64 -12.92 0.13
N THR A 163 -3.91 -12.61 -0.15
CA THR A 163 -4.49 -12.73 -1.51
C THR A 163 -3.68 -11.91 -2.52
N ILE A 164 -3.33 -10.68 -2.18
CA ILE A 164 -2.48 -9.81 -3.04
C ILE A 164 -1.09 -10.41 -3.22
N PHE A 165 -0.51 -11.00 -2.16
CA PHE A 165 0.77 -11.68 -2.26
C PHE A 165 0.73 -12.86 -3.25
N ILE A 166 -0.27 -13.73 -3.09
CA ILE A 166 -0.47 -14.92 -3.92
C ILE A 166 -0.75 -14.53 -5.37
N ILE A 167 -1.64 -13.59 -5.62
CA ILE A 167 -2.06 -13.26 -7.00
C ILE A 167 -1.01 -12.37 -7.71
N THR A 168 -0.33 -11.47 -7.00
CA THR A 168 0.50 -10.43 -7.61
C THR A 168 1.96 -10.48 -7.17
N GLN A 169 2.23 -10.32 -5.88
CA GLN A 169 3.58 -9.95 -5.41
C GLN A 169 4.61 -11.07 -5.66
N MET A 170 4.23 -12.33 -5.42
CA MET A 170 5.14 -13.47 -5.52
C MET A 170 5.65 -13.73 -6.95
N HIS A 171 4.91 -13.28 -7.97
CA HIS A 171 5.22 -13.53 -9.38
C HIS A 171 6.41 -12.71 -9.90
N GLY A 172 6.83 -11.66 -9.17
CA GLY A 172 8.02 -10.87 -9.50
C GLY A 172 9.31 -11.34 -8.82
N LEU A 173 9.25 -12.37 -7.98
CA LEU A 173 10.37 -12.76 -7.10
C LEU A 173 11.37 -13.71 -7.77
N GLY A 174 10.97 -14.40 -8.84
CA GLY A 174 11.77 -15.46 -9.47
C GLY A 174 11.63 -16.81 -8.76
N LEU A 175 10.54 -17.04 -8.04
CA LEU A 175 10.26 -18.30 -7.36
C LEU A 175 10.02 -19.44 -8.35
N SER A 176 10.49 -20.64 -7.99
CA SER A 176 10.17 -21.87 -8.70
C SER A 176 8.65 -22.10 -8.74
N LYS A 177 8.16 -22.89 -9.70
CA LYS A 177 6.73 -23.25 -9.75
C LYS A 177 6.31 -23.97 -8.47
N LEU A 178 7.16 -24.85 -7.95
CA LEU A 178 6.92 -25.58 -6.71
C LEU A 178 6.74 -24.65 -5.51
N ALA A 179 7.61 -23.65 -5.35
CA ALA A 179 7.50 -22.68 -4.25
C ALA A 179 6.19 -21.88 -4.33
N ARG A 180 5.80 -21.43 -5.52
CA ARG A 180 4.52 -20.71 -5.73
C ARG A 180 3.31 -21.58 -5.39
N TRP A 181 3.31 -22.85 -5.81
CA TRP A 181 2.27 -23.81 -5.43
C TRP A 181 2.27 -24.10 -3.93
N GLY A 182 3.45 -24.20 -3.31
CA GLY A 182 3.57 -24.34 -1.85
C GLY A 182 2.88 -23.20 -1.11
N PHE A 183 3.16 -21.95 -1.47
CA PHE A 183 2.48 -20.78 -0.90
C PHE A 183 0.97 -20.81 -1.15
N ALA A 184 0.53 -21.14 -2.37
CA ALA A 184 -0.89 -21.21 -2.69
C ALA A 184 -1.62 -22.31 -1.89
N LEU A 185 -1.03 -23.49 -1.75
CA LEU A 185 -1.59 -24.60 -0.97
C LEU A 185 -1.65 -24.28 0.53
N LEU A 186 -0.60 -23.66 1.09
CA LEU A 186 -0.62 -23.19 2.48
C LEU A 186 -1.71 -22.15 2.71
N TYR A 187 -1.87 -21.21 1.77
CA TYR A 187 -2.91 -20.19 1.84
C TYR A 187 -4.32 -20.80 1.77
N ILE A 188 -4.57 -21.69 0.81
CA ILE A 188 -5.87 -22.39 0.68
C ILE A 188 -6.15 -23.26 1.92
N GLY A 189 -5.14 -24.01 2.39
CA GLY A 189 -5.25 -24.82 3.61
C GLY A 189 -5.56 -23.96 4.84
N GLY A 190 -4.93 -22.79 4.96
CA GLY A 190 -5.21 -21.82 6.02
C GLY A 190 -6.64 -21.28 5.98
N ILE A 191 -7.18 -20.98 4.79
CA ILE A 191 -8.58 -20.58 4.62
C ILE A 191 -9.52 -21.71 5.03
N VAL A 192 -9.31 -22.92 4.50
CA VAL A 192 -10.16 -24.08 4.80
C VAL A 192 -10.15 -24.39 6.29
N PHE A 193 -8.98 -24.34 6.92
CA PHE A 193 -8.84 -24.54 8.36
C PHE A 193 -9.56 -23.46 9.17
N TYR A 194 -9.33 -22.18 8.87
CA TYR A 194 -9.87 -21.06 9.65
C TYR A 194 -11.40 -20.92 9.51
N TYR A 195 -11.94 -21.12 8.30
CA TYR A 195 -13.37 -20.99 8.02
C TYR A 195 -14.14 -22.32 8.12
N SER A 196 -13.51 -23.40 8.57
CA SER A 196 -14.20 -24.67 8.82
C SER A 196 -15.31 -24.47 9.85
N GLY A 197 -16.56 -24.69 9.45
CA GLY A 197 -17.74 -24.43 10.28
C GLY A 197 -18.21 -22.96 10.30
N ARG A 198 -17.52 -22.06 9.58
CA ARG A 198 -17.80 -20.62 9.45
C ARG A 198 -17.83 -20.16 7.98
N TRP A 199 -18.25 -21.04 7.08
CA TRP A 199 -18.20 -20.80 5.63
C TRP A 199 -18.94 -19.54 5.16
N ALA A 200 -19.96 -19.09 5.89
CA ALA A 200 -20.66 -17.84 5.60
C ALA A 200 -19.75 -16.60 5.67
N GLU A 201 -18.70 -16.64 6.49
CA GLU A 201 -17.79 -15.52 6.71
C GLU A 201 -16.69 -15.41 5.65
N ILE A 202 -16.49 -16.45 4.82
CA ILE A 202 -15.41 -16.50 3.80
C ILE A 202 -15.48 -15.34 2.79
N ALA A 203 -16.64 -14.71 2.65
CA ALA A 203 -16.85 -13.53 1.81
C ALA A 203 -15.97 -12.34 2.20
N GLU A 204 -15.33 -12.34 3.37
CA GLU A 204 -14.38 -11.31 3.77
C GLU A 204 -13.00 -11.44 3.11
N VAL A 205 -12.58 -12.66 2.76
CA VAL A 205 -11.27 -12.96 2.15
C VAL A 205 -10.98 -12.08 0.91
N PRO A 206 -11.87 -11.98 -0.09
CA PRO A 206 -11.57 -11.22 -1.30
C PRO A 206 -11.67 -9.70 -1.11
N ARG A 207 -12.18 -9.16 0.01
CA ARG A 207 -12.55 -7.74 0.12
C ARG A 207 -11.39 -6.79 -0.14
N ILE A 208 -10.23 -7.04 0.47
CA ILE A 208 -9.03 -6.20 0.25
C ILE A 208 -8.57 -6.30 -1.20
N ALA A 209 -8.51 -7.51 -1.74
CA ALA A 209 -8.15 -7.71 -3.13
C ALA A 209 -9.11 -6.95 -4.07
N VAL A 210 -10.42 -7.05 -3.85
CA VAL A 210 -11.43 -6.32 -4.62
C VAL A 210 -11.17 -4.81 -4.55
N VAL A 211 -10.95 -4.25 -3.36
CA VAL A 211 -10.66 -2.81 -3.20
C VAL A 211 -9.40 -2.40 -3.96
N GLU A 212 -8.30 -3.16 -3.82
CA GLU A 212 -7.04 -2.85 -4.48
C GLU A 212 -7.11 -3.00 -6.01
N TYR A 213 -7.75 -4.06 -6.53
CA TYR A 213 -7.89 -4.26 -7.97
C TYR A 213 -8.88 -3.29 -8.62
N LEU A 214 -10.00 -2.98 -7.97
CA LEU A 214 -10.91 -1.93 -8.45
C LEU A 214 -10.19 -0.58 -8.45
N GLY A 215 -9.48 -0.26 -7.36
CA GLY A 215 -8.66 0.93 -7.27
C GLY A 215 -7.58 0.99 -8.35
N LEU A 216 -6.91 -0.13 -8.64
CA LEU A 216 -5.91 -0.25 -9.70
C LEU A 216 -6.50 0.09 -11.07
N ILE A 217 -7.68 -0.45 -11.37
CA ILE A 217 -8.37 -0.17 -12.63
C ILE A 217 -8.78 1.31 -12.68
N ILE A 218 -9.41 1.83 -11.63
CA ILE A 218 -9.90 3.22 -11.57
C ILE A 218 -8.73 4.21 -11.72
N ILE A 219 -7.72 4.12 -10.85
CA ILE A 219 -6.56 5.02 -10.87
C ILE A 219 -5.77 4.87 -12.17
N GLY A 220 -5.64 3.64 -12.67
CA GLY A 220 -4.99 3.36 -13.94
C GLY A 220 -5.71 4.00 -15.13
N LEU A 221 -7.04 3.89 -15.20
CA LEU A 221 -7.86 4.50 -16.26
C LEU A 221 -7.86 6.04 -16.17
N ILE A 222 -7.97 6.61 -14.97
CA ILE A 222 -7.85 8.05 -14.75
C ILE A 222 -6.49 8.55 -15.23
N GLY A 223 -5.39 7.90 -14.79
CA GLY A 223 -4.04 8.27 -15.20
C GLY A 223 -3.85 8.15 -16.71
N TRP A 224 -4.40 7.10 -17.33
CA TRP A 224 -4.35 6.93 -18.78
C TRP A 224 -5.09 8.05 -19.50
N LEU A 225 -6.28 8.42 -19.05
CA LEU A 225 -7.09 9.49 -19.63
C LEU A 225 -6.38 10.84 -19.54
N ILE A 226 -5.82 11.19 -18.37
CA ILE A 226 -5.02 12.41 -18.17
C ILE A 226 -3.88 12.49 -19.19
N LEU A 227 -3.13 11.39 -19.37
CA LEU A 227 -2.02 11.34 -20.32
C LEU A 227 -2.48 11.49 -21.77
N ARG A 228 -3.63 10.91 -22.14
CA ARG A 228 -4.23 11.06 -23.48
C ARG A 228 -4.66 12.49 -23.76
N ILE A 229 -5.32 13.12 -22.80
CA ILE A 229 -5.74 14.52 -22.88
C ILE A 229 -4.50 15.43 -23.02
N ALA A 230 -3.46 15.22 -22.22
CA ALA A 230 -2.22 15.98 -22.30
C ALA A 230 -1.52 15.82 -23.67
N ALA A 231 -1.50 14.60 -24.23
CA ALA A 231 -0.95 14.34 -25.55
C ALA A 231 -1.75 15.06 -26.66
N LEU A 232 -3.08 15.07 -26.55
CA LEU A 232 -3.97 15.78 -27.47
C LEU A 232 -3.67 17.29 -27.47
N PHE A 233 -3.60 17.91 -26.29
CA PHE A 233 -3.28 19.34 -26.18
C PHE A 233 -1.89 19.68 -26.75
N LYS A 234 -0.90 18.81 -26.55
CA LYS A 234 0.43 18.99 -27.13
C LYS A 234 0.39 18.93 -28.67
N SER A 235 -0.40 18.02 -29.23
CA SER A 235 -0.59 17.91 -30.69
C SER A 235 -1.26 19.15 -31.28
N LEU A 236 -2.33 19.66 -30.64
CA LEU A 236 -3.04 20.85 -31.09
C LEU A 236 -2.13 22.09 -31.08
N ARG A 237 -1.30 22.26 -30.04
CA ARG A 237 -0.36 23.38 -29.95
C ARG A 237 0.78 23.29 -30.99
N GLY A 238 1.27 22.09 -31.28
CA GLY A 238 2.33 21.87 -32.27
C GLY A 238 1.89 22.14 -33.71
N ASN A 239 0.63 21.86 -34.05
CA ASN A 239 0.08 22.17 -35.38
C ASN A 239 -0.05 23.68 -35.60
N ASN A 240 -0.45 24.45 -34.58
CA ASN A 240 -0.60 25.90 -34.70
C ASN A 240 0.73 26.65 -34.92
N SER A 241 1.86 26.10 -34.43
CA SER A 241 3.20 26.68 -34.65
C SER A 241 3.83 26.33 -36.00
N ALA A 242 3.27 25.39 -36.76
CA ALA A 242 3.75 25.01 -38.08
C ALA A 242 3.03 25.75 -39.22
N THR A 243 1.94 26.47 -38.89
CA THR A 243 1.12 27.24 -39.84
C THR A 243 1.30 28.75 -39.72
N SER A 244 2.25 29.21 -38.91
CA SER A 244 2.64 30.62 -38.70
C SER A 244 4.09 30.82 -39.15
#